data_AF-A0A3N5WQJ5-F1
#
_entry.id   AF-A0A3N5WQJ5-F1
#
_cell.length_a   1.000
_cell.length_b   1.000
_cell.length_c   1.000
_cell.angle_alpha   90.00
_cell.angle_beta   90.00
_cell.angle_gamma   90.00
#
_symmetry.space_group_name_H-M   'P 1'
#
loop_
_entity.id
_entity.type
_entity.pdbx_description
1 polymer ?
#
loop_
_entity_poly.entity_id
_entity_poly.type
_entity_poly.pdbx_seq_one_letter_code
_entity_poly.pdbx_strand_id
1 'polypeptide(L)' 'MSDSTPITPKALAEELDIDPKRLRGWLRANHTRAAEAKNTTWGIAPDVAEAARVRFAPAEEVTPEA' A
#
# COMPACT_ATOMS: atom_id res chain seq x y z
N MET A 1 -5.61 -19.95 -12.56
CA MET A 1 -4.23 -19.44 -12.55
C MET A 1 -4.22 -18.32 -11.54
N SER A 2 -3.63 -18.50 -10.37
CA SER A 2 -3.50 -17.39 -9.41
C SER A 2 -2.41 -16.48 -9.95
N ASP A 3 -2.80 -15.41 -10.65
CA ASP A 3 -1.89 -14.35 -11.07
C ASP A 3 -1.21 -13.80 -9.81
N SER A 4 -0.01 -14.28 -9.53
CA SER A 4 0.87 -13.70 -8.51
C SER A 4 1.42 -12.39 -9.07
N THR A 5 0.51 -11.45 -9.36
CA THR A 5 0.85 -10.10 -9.76
C THR A 5 1.67 -9.52 -8.62
N PRO A 6 2.90 -9.02 -8.86
CA PRO A 6 3.68 -8.43 -7.79
C PRO A 6 2.85 -7.35 -7.11
N ILE A 7 2.74 -7.40 -5.77
CA ILE A 7 1.99 -6.38 -5.01
C ILE A 7 2.72 -5.07 -5.22
N THR A 8 2.19 -4.22 -6.09
CA THR A 8 2.75 -2.89 -6.34
C THR A 8 2.00 -1.85 -5.52
N PRO A 9 2.62 -0.70 -5.19
CA PRO A 9 1.92 0.39 -4.54
C PRO A 9 0.72 0.93 -5.31
N LYS A 10 0.62 0.64 -6.62
CA LYS A 10 -0.54 1.03 -7.40
C LYS A 10 -1.69 0.04 -7.17
N ALA A 11 -1.42 -1.26 -7.34
CA ALA A 11 -2.42 -2.31 -7.14
C ALA A 11 -2.96 -2.32 -5.70
N LEU A 12 -2.09 -2.17 -4.70
CA LEU A 12 -2.51 -2.13 -3.30
C LEU A 12 -3.33 -0.88 -2.96
N ALA A 13 -3.05 0.25 -3.60
CA ALA A 13 -3.84 1.47 -3.41
C ALA A 13 -5.23 1.35 -4.06
N GLU A 14 -5.32 0.70 -5.23
CA GLU A 14 -6.60 0.38 -5.89
C GLU A 14 -7.42 -0.61 -5.04
N GLU A 15 -6.80 -1.62 -4.44
CA GLU A 15 -7.46 -2.57 -3.51
C GLU A 15 -8.03 -1.87 -2.28
N LEU A 16 -7.33 -0.86 -1.77
CA LEU A 16 -7.71 -0.11 -0.57
C LEU A 16 -8.58 1.12 -0.86
N ASP A 17 -8.88 1.40 -2.12
CA ASP A 17 -9.56 2.61 -2.58
C ASP A 17 -8.95 3.91 -2.02
N ILE A 18 -7.61 3.99 -2.01
CA ILE A 18 -6.85 5.14 -1.51
C ILE A 18 -6.00 5.78 -2.61
N ASP A 19 -5.58 7.03 -2.39
CA ASP A 19 -4.63 7.69 -3.29
C ASP A 19 -3.26 6.94 -3.29
N PRO A 20 -2.79 6.44 -4.46
CA PRO A 20 -1.49 5.79 -4.58
C PRO A 20 -0.31 6.69 -4.16
N LYS A 21 -0.44 8.02 -4.23
CA LYS A 21 0.58 8.95 -3.73
C LYS A 21 0.67 8.93 -2.21
N ARG A 22 -0.46 8.86 -1.50
CA ARG A 22 -0.50 8.72 -0.04
C ARG A 22 0.16 7.43 0.41
N LEU A 23 -0.20 6.31 -0.23
CA LEU A 23 0.40 5.02 0.06
C LEU A 23 1.92 5.04 -0.20
N ARG A 24 2.37 5.55 -1.35
CA ARG A 24 3.81 5.67 -1.65
C ARG A 24 4.54 6.58 -0.67
N GLY A 25 3.91 7.68 -0.23
CA GLY A 25 4.50 8.58 0.77
C GLY A 25 4.75 7.87 2.10
N TRP A 26 3.74 7.15 2.60
CA TRP A 26 3.87 6.34 3.81
C TRP A 26 4.90 5.21 3.65
N LEU A 27 4.90 4.51 2.52
CA LEU A 27 5.87 3.45 2.22
C LEU A 27 7.29 4.01 2.19
N ARG A 28 7.55 5.19 1.61
CA ARG A 28 8.90 5.79 1.62
C ARG A 28 9.37 6.17 3.03
N ALA A 29 8.45 6.57 3.90
CA ALA A 29 8.75 6.98 5.26
C ALA A 29 8.97 5.79 6.22
N ASN A 30 8.27 4.67 6.01
CA ASN A 30 8.26 3.52 6.93
C ASN A 30 9.04 2.31 6.39
N HIS A 31 9.09 2.14 5.06
CA HIS A 31 9.85 1.11 4.37
C HIS A 31 10.91 1.76 3.49
N THR A 32 12.04 2.10 4.12
CA THR A 32 13.23 2.58 3.43
C THR A 32 13.66 1.58 2.37
N ARG A 33 13.46 1.97 1.11
CA ARG A 33 13.93 1.20 -0.05
C ARG A 33 15.46 1.33 -0.12
N ALA A 34 16.16 0.20 -0.29
CA ALA A 34 17.60 0.23 -0.53
C ALA A 34 17.93 1.11 -1.74
N ALA A 35 18.98 1.93 -1.64
CA ALA A 35 19.39 2.85 -2.71
C ALA A 35 19.70 2.13 -4.04
N GLU A 36 20.12 0.86 -3.94
CA GLU A 36 20.43 -0.04 -5.05
C GLU A 36 19.19 -0.47 -5.85
N ALA A 37 17.99 -0.36 -5.27
CA ALA A 37 16.73 -0.66 -5.96
C ALA A 37 16.20 0.52 -6.79
N LYS A 38 17.07 1.48 -7.13
CA LYS A 38 16.76 2.58 -8.05
C LYS A 38 16.40 2.01 -9.42
N ASN A 39 15.33 2.52 -10.04
CA ASN A 39 14.81 2.09 -11.36
C ASN A 39 14.23 0.67 -11.45
N THR A 40 14.09 -0.07 -10.35
CA THR A 40 13.40 -1.36 -10.38
C THR A 40 11.92 -1.20 -10.02
N THR A 41 11.08 -2.14 -10.45
CA THR A 41 9.67 -2.22 -10.04
C THR A 41 9.60 -2.30 -8.52
N TRP A 42 8.81 -1.42 -7.90
CA TRP A 42 8.63 -1.43 -6.46
C TRP A 42 7.68 -2.57 -6.08
N GLY A 43 8.24 -3.75 -5.85
CA GLY A 43 7.54 -4.86 -5.20
C GLY A 43 7.40 -4.59 -3.71
N ILE A 44 6.18 -4.64 -3.21
CA ILE A 44 5.86 -4.58 -1.79
C ILE A 44 5.89 -6.01 -1.26
N ALA A 45 6.58 -6.23 -0.15
CA ALA A 45 6.57 -7.52 0.51
C ALA A 45 5.20 -7.75 1.21
N PRO A 46 4.73 -9.00 1.35
CA PRO A 46 3.37 -9.29 1.83
C PRO A 46 3.07 -8.71 3.22
N ASP A 47 4.05 -8.74 4.12
CA ASP A 47 4.06 -8.14 5.45
C ASP A 47 3.85 -6.62 5.41
N VAL A 48 4.49 -5.93 4.46
CA VAL A 48 4.31 -4.49 4.25
C VAL A 48 2.93 -4.18 3.66
N ALA A 49 2.45 -5.03 2.76
CA ALA A 49 1.12 -4.90 2.20
C ALA A 49 0.07 -5.00 3.31
N GLU A 50 0.22 -5.96 4.22
CA GLU A 50 -0.66 -6.13 5.38
C GLU A 50 -0.63 -4.90 6.31
N ALA A 51 0.56 -4.38 6.62
CA ALA A 51 0.68 -3.17 7.44
C ALA A 51 0.01 -1.95 6.77
N ALA A 52 0.12 -1.82 5.45
CA ALA A 52 -0.60 -0.81 4.69
C ALA A 52 -2.11 -1.03 4.73
N ARG A 53 -2.60 -2.27 4.59
CA ARG A 53 -4.02 -2.59 4.71
C ARG A 53 -4.56 -2.19 6.08
N VAL A 54 -3.86 -2.51 7.17
CA VAL A 54 -4.28 -2.11 8.52
C VAL A 54 -4.25 -0.59 8.69
N ARG A 55 -3.22 0.08 8.15
CA ARG A 55 -3.04 1.53 8.30
C ARG A 55 -4.07 2.37 7.54
N PHE A 56 -4.43 1.90 6.35
CA PHE A 56 -5.31 2.57 5.39
C PHE A 56 -6.65 1.86 5.24
N ALA A 57 -6.95 0.85 6.07
CA ALA A 57 -8.26 0.25 6.15
C ALA A 57 -9.27 1.38 6.26
N PRO A 58 -10.35 1.37 5.45
CA PRO A 58 -11.42 2.31 5.63
C PRO A 58 -11.84 2.15 7.10
N ALA A 59 -11.65 3.20 7.88
CA ALA A 59 -12.39 3.30 9.12
C ALA A 59 -13.84 3.18 8.67
N GLU A 60 -14.55 2.13 9.11
CA GLU A 60 -16.00 2.11 9.07
C GLU A 60 -16.44 3.55 9.35
N GLU A 61 -17.18 4.12 8.39
CA GLU A 61 -17.88 5.36 8.61
C GLU A 61 -18.72 5.12 9.86
N VAL A 62 -18.21 5.55 11.02
CA VAL A 62 -19.05 5.90 12.15
C VAL A 62 -19.72 7.17 11.66
N THR A 63 -20.77 7.01 10.85
CA THR A 63 -21.81 8.00 10.69
C THR A 63 -22.24 8.36 12.10
N PRO A 64 -21.96 9.58 12.61
CA PRO A 64 -22.66 10.05 13.77
C PRO A 64 -24.06 10.41 13.24
N GLU A 65 -24.98 9.46 13.32
CA GLU A 65 -26.40 9.78 13.29
C GLU A 65 -26.70 10.57 14.58
N ALA A 66 -26.93 11.88 14.44
CA ALA A 66 -27.45 12.75 15.48
C ALA A 66 -28.24 13.90 14.85
#